data_AF-A0A3G5T8Y5-F1
#
_entry.id   AF-A0A3G5T8Y5-F1
#
_cell.length_a   1.000
_cell.length_b   1.000
_cell.length_c   1.000
_cell.angle_alpha   90.00
_cell.angle_beta   90.00
_cell.angle_gamma   90.00
#
_symmetry.space_group_name_H-M   'P 1'
#
loop_
_entity.id
_entity.type
_entity.pdbx_description
1 polymer ?
#
loop_
_entity_poly.entity_id
_entity_poly.type
_entity_poly.pdbx_seq_one_letter_code
_entity_poly.pdbx_strand_id
1 'polypeptide(L)'
;MRVGVYVDGYNLYYGGRAWCRKGTPGWRWLDVRSLAESIIQRESGWSDPQIVRTVYCTARIDPRTNPSGARDQHTYLNALGQHVTWIQYGRYVSRTKKTPLATEDTAGRPQIARSTWPVMVKDSNSNEVRDACFLVSVLHNEEKGSDVNVASHLLIDVLTDAVDAVVVVSNDSDLEFPLKEARKRVPVGVINPTKRYLAGGLRSNASFGVGGHWSAQLTSEDFKLSQLPDPVDSYAKPAGW
;
A
#
# COMPACT_ATOMS: atom_id res chain seq x y z
N MET A 1 -18.82 -2.49 -19.50
CA MET A 1 -18.90 -2.97 -18.10
C MET A 1 -18.36 -1.88 -17.16
N ARG A 2 -19.09 -1.52 -16.09
CA ARG A 2 -18.69 -0.48 -15.13
C ARG A 2 -17.70 -1.02 -14.09
N VAL A 3 -16.49 -0.47 -14.05
CA VAL A 3 -15.41 -0.95 -13.16
C VAL A 3 -15.16 0.04 -12.02
N GLY A 4 -15.12 -0.47 -10.78
CA GLY A 4 -14.60 0.25 -9.62
C GLY A 4 -13.17 -0.14 -9.29
N VAL A 5 -12.28 0.82 -9.10
CA VAL A 5 -10.88 0.62 -8.73
C VAL A 5 -10.63 1.14 -7.32
N TYR A 6 -10.11 0.30 -6.44
CA TYR A 6 -9.82 0.61 -5.04
C TYR A 6 -8.33 0.42 -4.76
N VAL A 7 -7.65 1.51 -4.43
CA VAL A 7 -6.20 1.54 -4.33
C VAL A 7 -5.79 1.71 -2.88
N ASP A 8 -4.96 0.78 -2.39
CA ASP A 8 -4.21 0.95 -1.16
C ASP A 8 -2.93 1.73 -1.45
N GLY A 9 -2.95 3.03 -1.14
CA GLY A 9 -1.87 3.95 -1.43
C GLY A 9 -0.58 3.62 -0.69
N TYR A 10 -0.66 3.01 0.50
CA TYR A 10 0.52 2.61 1.27
C TYR A 10 1.17 1.38 0.61
N ASN A 11 0.39 0.33 0.35
CA ASN A 11 0.88 -0.87 -0.31
C ASN A 11 1.46 -0.55 -1.71
N LEU A 12 0.79 0.31 -2.48
CA LEU A 12 1.24 0.78 -3.79
C LEU A 12 2.58 1.54 -3.72
N TYR A 13 2.69 2.52 -2.82
CA TYR A 13 3.92 3.33 -2.70
C TYR A 13 5.13 2.49 -2.32
N TYR A 14 5.00 1.60 -1.34
CA TYR A 14 6.12 0.75 -0.93
C TYR A 14 6.43 -0.34 -1.96
N GLY A 15 5.42 -0.80 -2.71
CA GLY A 15 5.61 -1.64 -3.89
C GLY A 15 6.46 -0.95 -4.96
N GLY A 16 6.08 0.26 -5.36
CA GLY A 16 6.84 1.09 -6.31
C GLY A 16 8.27 1.37 -5.83
N ARG A 17 8.45 1.69 -4.53
CA ARG A 17 9.78 1.86 -3.93
C ARG A 17 10.64 0.60 -4.03
N ALA A 18 10.04 -0.59 -3.88
CA ALA A 18 10.75 -1.85 -4.03
C ALA A 18 11.11 -2.14 -5.50
N TRP A 19 10.21 -1.84 -6.44
CA TRP A 19 10.44 -1.98 -7.89
C TRP A 19 11.47 -1.01 -8.43
N CYS A 20 11.27 0.27 -8.20
CA CYS A 20 12.04 1.36 -8.81
C CYS A 20 13.30 1.73 -8.03
N ARG A 21 13.48 1.19 -6.82
CA ARG A 21 14.54 1.53 -5.84
C ARG A 21 14.33 2.90 -5.19
N LYS A 22 14.81 3.03 -3.95
CA LYS A 22 14.70 4.27 -3.17
C LYS A 22 15.54 5.37 -3.82
N GLY A 23 14.93 6.54 -4.05
CA GLY A 23 15.62 7.73 -4.56
C GLY A 23 15.70 7.81 -6.08
N THR A 24 15.23 6.81 -6.81
CA THR A 24 15.13 6.89 -8.27
C THR A 24 13.94 7.79 -8.66
N PRO A 25 14.14 8.81 -9.51
CA PRO A 25 13.06 9.68 -10.00
C PRO A 25 12.21 9.00 -11.09
N GLY A 26 11.09 9.63 -11.46
CA GLY A 26 10.26 9.25 -12.61
C GLY A 26 9.21 8.18 -12.36
N TRP A 27 8.81 7.95 -11.11
CA TRP A 27 7.75 6.97 -10.77
C TRP A 27 6.78 7.45 -9.71
N ARG A 28 7.07 8.55 -9.02
CA ARG A 28 6.27 9.02 -7.87
C ARG A 28 5.12 9.94 -8.29
N TRP A 29 5.16 10.49 -9.49
CA TRP A 29 4.08 11.30 -10.08
C TRP A 29 3.04 10.39 -10.77
N LEU A 30 2.61 9.35 -10.06
CA LEU A 30 1.86 8.23 -10.63
C LEU A 30 0.39 8.57 -10.86
N ASP A 31 -0.09 8.38 -12.09
CA ASP A 31 -1.50 8.36 -12.43
C ASP A 31 -2.05 6.96 -12.15
N VAL A 32 -2.68 6.79 -10.99
CA VAL A 32 -3.22 5.49 -10.56
C VAL A 32 -4.39 5.04 -11.43
N ARG A 33 -5.11 5.95 -12.06
CA ARG A 33 -6.22 5.63 -12.94
C ARG A 33 -5.68 5.08 -14.26
N SER A 34 -4.78 5.82 -14.90
CA SER A 34 -4.12 5.37 -16.14
C SER A 34 -3.35 4.05 -15.95
N LEU A 35 -2.72 3.86 -14.78
CA LEU A 35 -2.11 2.60 -14.40
C LEU A 35 -3.14 1.46 -14.41
N ALA A 36 -4.25 1.63 -13.69
CA ALA A 36 -5.29 0.60 -13.61
C ALA A 36 -5.90 0.30 -15.00
N GLU A 37 -6.16 1.32 -15.82
CA GLU A 37 -6.67 1.18 -17.19
C GLU A 37 -5.75 0.29 -18.05
N SER A 38 -4.43 0.57 -18.03
CA SER A 38 -3.45 -0.21 -18.78
C SER A 38 -3.41 -1.68 -18.35
N ILE A 39 -3.45 -1.96 -17.05
CA ILE A 39 -3.44 -3.34 -16.54
C ILE A 39 -4.76 -4.05 -16.87
N ILE A 40 -5.90 -3.39 -16.69
CA ILE A 40 -7.22 -3.96 -17.00
C ILE A 40 -7.30 -4.35 -18.48
N GLN A 41 -6.83 -3.48 -19.37
CA GLN A 41 -6.85 -3.73 -20.81
C GLN A 41 -5.99 -4.95 -21.19
N ARG A 42 -4.86 -5.14 -20.52
CA ARG A 42 -3.92 -6.24 -20.79
C ARG A 42 -4.34 -7.57 -20.20
N GLU A 43 -4.92 -7.57 -19.00
CA GLU A 43 -5.01 -8.78 -18.16
C GLU A 43 -6.44 -9.30 -17.96
N SER A 44 -7.46 -8.44 -18.09
CA SER A 44 -8.80 -8.79 -17.59
C SER A 44 -9.60 -9.72 -18.49
N GLY A 45 -9.42 -9.63 -19.82
CA GLY A 45 -10.29 -10.28 -20.80
C GLY A 45 -11.75 -9.81 -20.74
N TRP A 46 -12.07 -8.76 -19.99
CA TRP A 46 -13.44 -8.24 -19.85
C TRP A 46 -13.87 -7.47 -21.11
N SER A 47 -15.16 -7.57 -21.46
CA SER A 47 -15.71 -6.86 -22.61
C SER A 47 -16.00 -5.40 -22.28
N ASP A 48 -15.32 -4.49 -22.96
CA ASP A 48 -15.47 -3.03 -22.85
C ASP A 48 -15.47 -2.52 -21.39
N PRO A 49 -14.36 -2.71 -20.64
CA PRO A 49 -14.27 -2.25 -19.25
C PRO A 49 -14.11 -0.72 -19.21
N GLN A 50 -15.02 -0.06 -18.48
CA GLN A 50 -15.05 1.39 -18.30
C GLN A 50 -14.90 1.72 -16.81
N ILE A 51 -13.81 2.40 -16.43
CA ILE A 51 -13.60 2.79 -15.03
C ILE A 51 -14.55 3.94 -14.68
N VAL A 52 -15.58 3.65 -13.88
CA VAL A 52 -16.55 4.65 -13.42
C VAL A 52 -16.21 5.20 -12.05
N ARG A 53 -15.35 4.50 -11.30
CA ARG A 53 -15.00 4.86 -9.93
C ARG A 53 -13.55 4.51 -9.63
N THR A 54 -12.80 5.47 -9.10
CA THR A 54 -11.44 5.27 -8.59
C THR A 54 -11.33 5.85 -7.19
N VAL A 55 -11.11 4.99 -6.19
CA VAL A 55 -10.95 5.37 -4.79
C VAL A 55 -9.49 5.14 -4.38
N TYR A 56 -8.81 6.22 -4.01
CA TYR A 56 -7.43 6.17 -3.51
C TYR A 56 -7.42 6.31 -1.98
N CYS A 57 -7.12 5.21 -1.28
CA CYS A 57 -7.04 5.19 0.17
C CYS A 57 -5.59 5.48 0.60
N THR A 58 -5.39 6.46 1.48
CA THR A 58 -4.05 6.86 1.92
C THR A 58 -4.10 7.57 3.27
N ALA A 59 -2.95 7.85 3.86
CA ALA A 59 -2.84 8.69 5.05
C ALA A 59 -1.84 9.83 4.80
N ARG A 60 -2.11 10.99 5.39
CA ARG A 60 -1.24 12.18 5.26
C ARG A 60 0.02 12.03 6.10
N ILE A 61 1.17 12.26 5.48
CA ILE A 61 2.46 12.32 6.17
C ILE A 61 2.40 13.43 7.23
N ASP A 62 2.84 13.13 8.44
CA ASP A 62 2.91 14.11 9.52
C ASP A 62 4.04 15.13 9.23
N PRO A 63 3.71 16.41 8.98
CA PRO A 63 4.70 17.43 8.62
C PRO A 63 5.70 17.69 9.75
N ARG A 64 5.41 17.33 11.01
CA ARG A 64 6.36 17.47 12.12
C ARG A 64 7.52 16.48 12.03
N THR A 65 7.28 15.33 11.40
CA THR A 65 8.29 14.26 11.26
C THR A 65 8.96 14.27 9.90
N ASN A 66 8.25 14.70 8.85
CA ASN A 66 8.77 14.78 7.49
C ASN A 66 8.14 15.96 6.71
N PRO A 67 8.63 17.20 6.91
CA PRO A 67 8.05 18.40 6.30
C PRO A 67 8.09 18.40 4.77
N SER A 68 9.19 17.94 4.15
CA SER A 68 9.31 17.89 2.68
C SER A 68 8.40 16.83 2.09
N GLY A 69 8.39 15.62 2.65
CA GLY A 69 7.50 14.55 2.20
C GLY A 69 6.03 14.93 2.30
N ALA A 70 5.61 15.61 3.38
CA ALA A 70 4.24 16.10 3.53
C ALA A 70 3.86 17.13 2.46
N ARG A 71 4.79 18.03 2.10
CA ARG A 71 4.58 19.02 1.04
C ARG A 71 4.45 18.37 -0.33
N ASP A 72 5.37 17.48 -0.68
CA ASP A 72 5.35 16.80 -1.97
C ASP A 72 4.09 15.91 -2.09
N GLN A 73 3.72 15.19 -1.02
CA GLN A 73 2.49 14.41 -0.97
C GLN A 73 1.25 15.29 -1.11
N HIS A 74 1.22 16.47 -0.48
CA HIS A 74 0.10 17.39 -0.62
C HIS A 74 -0.09 17.82 -2.08
N THR A 75 0.99 18.21 -2.77
CA THR A 75 0.96 18.53 -4.20
C THR A 75 0.44 17.35 -5.03
N TYR A 76 0.95 16.15 -4.77
CA TYR A 76 0.52 14.94 -5.46
C TYR A 76 -0.96 14.63 -5.25
N LEU A 77 -1.46 14.68 -4.02
CA LEU A 77 -2.85 14.35 -3.73
C LEU A 77 -3.82 15.36 -4.33
N ASN A 78 -3.45 16.65 -4.41
CA ASN A 78 -4.27 17.65 -5.06
C ASN A 78 -4.33 17.45 -6.59
N ALA A 79 -3.21 17.10 -7.21
CA ALA A 79 -3.15 16.74 -8.63
C ALA A 79 -3.92 15.45 -8.93
N LEU A 80 -3.68 14.41 -8.14
CA LEU A 80 -4.35 13.12 -8.25
C LEU A 80 -5.87 13.26 -8.09
N GLY A 81 -6.32 14.18 -7.22
CA GLY A 81 -7.73 14.49 -7.00
C GLY A 81 -8.49 14.95 -8.24
N GLN A 82 -7.79 15.39 -9.30
CA GLN A 82 -8.41 15.72 -10.61
C GLN A 82 -8.61 14.47 -11.50
N HIS A 83 -7.91 13.37 -11.19
CA HIS A 83 -7.89 12.14 -11.99
C HIS A 83 -8.60 10.95 -11.32
N VAL A 84 -8.89 11.04 -10.01
CA VAL A 84 -9.59 10.01 -9.24
C VAL A 84 -10.94 10.50 -8.73
N THR A 85 -11.87 9.58 -8.50
CA THR A 85 -13.21 9.92 -8.01
C THR A 85 -13.21 10.34 -6.54
N TRP A 86 -12.37 9.71 -5.72
CA TRP A 86 -12.32 9.98 -4.28
C TRP A 86 -10.95 9.67 -3.68
N ILE A 87 -10.51 10.51 -2.74
CA ILE A 87 -9.36 10.23 -1.89
C ILE A 87 -9.86 10.03 -0.46
N GLN A 88 -9.73 8.79 0.03
CA GLN A 88 -10.12 8.43 1.39
C GLN A 88 -8.91 8.52 2.33
N TYR A 89 -9.00 9.38 3.33
CA TYR A 89 -7.94 9.57 4.31
C TYR A 89 -8.10 8.64 5.52
N GLY A 90 -7.09 7.81 5.76
CA GLY A 90 -6.79 7.17 7.04
C GLY A 90 -6.03 8.10 7.96
N ARG A 91 -5.39 7.54 9.00
CA ARG A 91 -4.64 8.32 9.99
C ARG A 91 -3.30 7.67 10.32
N TYR A 92 -2.29 8.48 10.59
CA TYR A 92 -1.09 8.02 11.26
C TYR A 92 -1.23 8.18 12.77
N VAL A 93 -0.88 7.12 13.49
CA VAL A 93 -0.70 7.15 14.93
C VAL A 93 0.79 7.15 15.21
N SER A 94 1.26 8.24 15.79
CA SER A 94 2.65 8.37 16.26
C SER A 94 2.68 8.24 17.78
N ARG A 95 3.52 7.33 18.28
CA ARG A 95 3.69 7.10 19.72
C ARG A 95 5.12 6.70 20.04
N THR A 96 5.59 7.08 21.22
CA THR A 96 6.82 6.51 21.78
C THR A 96 6.52 5.12 22.31
N LYS A 97 7.21 4.11 21.80
CA LYS A 97 7.15 2.73 22.33
C LYS A 97 8.47 2.40 23.03
N LYS A 98 8.40 1.75 24.20
CA LYS A 98 9.56 1.10 24.81
C LYS A 98 9.60 -0.33 24.29
N THR A 99 10.64 -0.68 23.54
CA THR A 99 10.78 -2.00 22.90
C THR A 99 12.16 -2.58 23.19
N PRO A 100 12.35 -3.92 23.18
CA PRO A 100 13.68 -4.51 23.26
C PRO A 100 14.60 -3.99 22.15
N LEU A 101 15.84 -3.64 22.52
CA LEU A 101 16.91 -3.39 21.57
C LEU A 101 17.19 -4.67 20.81
N ALA A 102 17.36 -4.58 19.49
CA ALA A 102 17.68 -5.70 18.63
C ALA A 102 18.76 -5.32 17.61
N THR A 103 19.57 -6.30 17.23
CA THR A 103 20.43 -6.29 16.05
C THR A 103 19.81 -7.15 14.95
N GLU A 104 20.39 -7.14 13.76
CA GLU A 104 20.00 -8.05 12.67
C GLU A 104 20.87 -9.31 12.70
N ASP A 105 20.26 -10.47 12.47
CA ASP A 105 21.01 -11.69 12.15
C ASP A 105 21.52 -11.68 10.70
N THR A 106 22.22 -12.75 10.27
CA THR A 106 22.73 -12.87 8.89
C THR A 106 21.64 -12.89 7.82
N ALA A 107 20.38 -13.13 8.21
CA ALA A 107 19.21 -13.11 7.34
C ALA A 107 18.38 -11.82 7.48
N GLY A 108 18.85 -10.82 8.24
CA GLY A 108 18.14 -9.55 8.47
C GLY A 108 16.96 -9.65 9.44
N ARG A 109 16.85 -10.74 10.21
CA ARG A 109 15.78 -10.92 11.21
C ARG A 109 16.20 -10.27 12.53
N PRO A 110 15.25 -9.74 13.31
CA PRO A 110 15.58 -9.11 14.58
C PRO A 110 16.07 -10.14 15.60
N GLN A 111 17.26 -9.91 16.14
CA GLN A 111 17.85 -10.63 17.26
C GLN A 111 17.92 -9.71 18.47
N ILE A 112 17.23 -10.05 19.56
CA ILE A 112 17.22 -9.22 20.79
C ILE A 112 18.64 -9.13 21.36
N ALA A 113 19.10 -7.90 21.57
CA ALA A 113 20.37 -7.63 22.22
C ALA A 113 20.29 -8.04 23.70
N ARG A 114 21.23 -8.89 24.11
CA ARG A 114 21.36 -9.39 25.47
C ARG A 114 22.55 -8.76 26.16
N SER A 115 22.51 -8.77 27.48
CA SER A 115 23.63 -8.40 28.34
C SER A 115 24.88 -9.22 27.99
N THR A 116 25.91 -8.52 27.50
CA THR A 116 27.21 -9.10 27.13
C THR A 116 28.26 -8.00 27.06
N TRP A 117 29.54 -8.32 27.22
CA TRP A 117 30.61 -7.33 27.08
C TRP A 117 30.59 -6.70 25.68
N PRO A 118 30.77 -5.36 25.57
CA PRO A 118 31.29 -4.46 26.59
C PRO A 118 30.25 -3.92 27.62
N VAL A 119 28.97 -4.25 27.51
CA VAL A 119 27.90 -3.75 28.40
C VAL A 119 27.23 -4.90 29.16
N MET A 120 27.80 -5.24 30.33
CA MET A 120 27.32 -6.31 31.21
C MET A 120 26.38 -5.77 32.29
N VAL A 121 25.15 -6.30 32.34
CA VAL A 121 24.20 -6.07 33.43
C VAL A 121 24.53 -6.98 34.61
N LYS A 122 24.55 -6.41 35.82
CA LYS A 122 24.73 -7.14 37.07
C LYS A 122 23.55 -6.93 38.02
N ASP A 123 23.23 -7.95 38.81
CA ASP A 123 22.24 -7.85 39.89
C ASP A 123 22.81 -7.09 41.12
N SER A 124 22.00 -6.97 42.18
CA SER A 124 22.41 -6.30 43.42
C SER A 124 23.57 -6.99 44.14
N ASN A 125 23.83 -8.27 43.84
CA ASN A 125 24.92 -9.07 44.41
C ASN A 125 26.15 -9.08 43.49
N SER A 126 26.18 -8.23 42.44
CA SER A 126 27.24 -8.18 41.43
C SER A 126 27.37 -9.43 40.54
N ASN A 127 26.37 -10.32 40.53
CA ASN A 127 26.33 -11.44 39.59
C ASN A 127 25.93 -10.97 38.19
N GLU A 128 26.51 -11.58 37.16
CA GLU A 128 26.15 -11.30 35.77
C GLU A 128 24.74 -11.80 35.44
N VAL A 129 23.91 -10.94 34.82
CA VAL A 129 22.57 -11.29 34.34
C VAL A 129 22.60 -11.34 32.82
N ARG A 130 22.90 -12.52 32.25
CA ARG A 130 23.17 -12.67 30.80
C ARG A 130 21.93 -12.67 29.92
N ASP A 131 20.77 -13.00 30.49
CA ASP A 131 19.47 -12.97 29.80
C ASP A 131 18.80 -11.60 29.84
N ALA A 132 19.34 -10.64 30.61
CA ALA A 132 18.86 -9.27 30.65
C ALA A 132 18.83 -8.66 29.24
N CYS A 133 17.78 -7.88 28.98
CA CYS A 133 17.57 -7.17 27.73
C CYS A 133 17.61 -5.65 27.96
N PHE A 134 17.98 -4.92 26.93
CA PHE A 134 17.95 -3.46 26.94
C PHE A 134 16.63 -2.97 26.34
N LEU A 135 15.99 -1.99 26.98
CA LEU A 135 14.83 -1.32 26.44
C LEU A 135 15.23 0.02 25.82
N VAL A 136 14.72 0.30 24.63
CA VAL A 136 14.89 1.59 23.95
C VAL A 136 13.55 2.25 23.69
N SER A 137 13.51 3.57 23.83
CA SER A 137 12.36 4.39 23.43
C SER A 137 12.48 4.69 21.94
N VAL A 138 11.55 4.16 21.14
CA VAL A 138 11.50 4.38 19.69
C VAL A 138 10.28 5.21 19.30
N LEU A 139 10.46 6.09 18.31
CA LEU A 139 9.34 6.70 17.61
C LEU A 139 8.71 5.63 16.72
N HIS A 140 7.47 5.24 17.03
CA HIS A 140 6.72 4.28 16.25
C HIS A 140 5.57 4.97 15.54
N ASN A 141 5.65 4.98 14.21
CA ASN A 141 4.60 5.50 13.33
C ASN A 141 3.85 4.32 12.70
N GLU A 142 2.53 4.36 12.79
CA GLU A 142 1.65 3.31 12.30
C GLU A 142 0.54 3.96 11.46
N GLU A 143 0.43 3.56 10.20
CA GLU A 143 -0.74 3.89 9.37
C GLU A 143 -1.93 3.06 9.86
N LYS A 144 -3.12 3.66 9.93
CA LYS A 144 -4.34 2.97 10.32
C LYS A 144 -5.48 3.33 9.38
N GLY A 145 -6.16 2.29 8.91
CA GLY A 145 -7.48 2.35 8.29
C GLY A 145 -7.48 2.32 6.77
N SER A 146 -6.32 2.34 6.09
CA SER A 146 -6.27 2.19 4.62
C SER A 146 -6.96 0.90 4.15
N ASP A 147 -6.60 -0.23 4.76
CA ASP A 147 -7.18 -1.56 4.55
C ASP A 147 -8.71 -1.58 4.74
N VAL A 148 -9.19 -1.07 5.87
CA VAL A 148 -10.62 -1.00 6.20
C VAL A 148 -11.36 -0.09 5.22
N ASN A 149 -10.75 1.03 4.82
CA ASN A 149 -11.33 1.96 3.86
C ASN A 149 -11.46 1.33 2.46
N VAL A 150 -10.42 0.64 1.99
CA VAL A 150 -10.45 -0.11 0.71
C VAL A 150 -11.57 -1.15 0.74
N ALA A 151 -11.62 -1.98 1.78
CA ALA A 151 -12.64 -3.00 1.94
C ALA A 151 -14.06 -2.42 2.00
N SER A 152 -14.24 -1.31 2.71
CA SER A 152 -15.54 -0.67 2.91
C SER A 152 -16.09 -0.08 1.60
N HIS A 153 -15.29 0.73 0.89
CA HIS A 153 -15.71 1.30 -0.39
C HIS A 153 -16.02 0.20 -1.40
N LEU A 154 -15.13 -0.81 -1.50
CA LEU A 154 -15.35 -1.96 -2.39
C LEU A 154 -16.66 -2.68 -2.10
N LEU A 155 -16.94 -3.01 -0.83
CA LEU A 155 -18.14 -3.77 -0.49
C LEU A 155 -19.41 -2.91 -0.62
N ILE A 156 -19.35 -1.62 -0.29
CA ILE A 156 -20.48 -0.70 -0.49
C ILE A 156 -20.86 -0.71 -1.97
N ASP A 157 -19.92 -0.43 -2.87
CA ASP A 157 -20.21 -0.30 -4.29
C ASP A 157 -20.68 -1.61 -4.93
N VAL A 158 -20.14 -2.75 -4.48
CA VAL A 158 -20.58 -4.08 -4.94
C VAL A 158 -21.97 -4.44 -4.41
N LEU A 159 -22.27 -4.13 -3.15
CA LEU A 159 -23.56 -4.48 -2.54
C LEU A 159 -24.69 -3.55 -2.94
N THR A 160 -24.38 -2.35 -3.45
CA THR A 160 -25.35 -1.40 -3.99
C THR A 160 -25.44 -1.43 -5.52
N ASP A 161 -24.86 -2.43 -6.19
CA ASP A 161 -24.85 -2.59 -7.65
C ASP A 161 -24.32 -1.34 -8.40
N ALA A 162 -23.43 -0.56 -7.77
CA ALA A 162 -22.85 0.65 -8.36
C ALA A 162 -21.82 0.34 -9.46
N VAL A 163 -21.26 -0.87 -9.42
CA VAL A 163 -20.23 -1.37 -10.34
C VAL A 163 -20.56 -2.80 -10.76
N ASP A 164 -20.12 -3.17 -11.96
CA ASP A 164 -20.32 -4.51 -12.54
C ASP A 164 -19.08 -5.41 -12.33
N ALA A 165 -17.91 -4.81 -12.06
CA ALA A 165 -16.67 -5.47 -11.71
C ALA A 165 -15.79 -4.57 -10.83
N VAL A 166 -14.86 -5.18 -10.10
CA VAL A 166 -13.95 -4.43 -9.22
C VAL A 166 -12.49 -4.80 -9.45
N VAL A 167 -11.60 -3.84 -9.24
CA VAL A 167 -10.16 -4.04 -9.21
C VAL A 167 -9.59 -3.49 -7.91
N VAL A 168 -8.80 -4.29 -7.23
CA VAL A 168 -8.09 -3.86 -6.01
C VAL A 168 -6.59 -3.81 -6.28
N VAL A 169 -5.97 -2.68 -5.96
CA VAL A 169 -4.52 -2.49 -6.03
C VAL A 169 -3.94 -2.62 -4.62
N SER A 170 -3.63 -3.85 -4.23
CA SER A 170 -2.98 -4.17 -2.96
C SER A 170 -2.47 -5.63 -2.96
N ASN A 171 -1.53 -5.93 -2.07
CA ASN A 171 -1.09 -7.27 -1.72
C ASN A 171 -1.23 -7.53 -0.21
N ASP A 172 -2.13 -6.81 0.47
CA ASP A 172 -2.42 -7.01 1.88
C ASP A 172 -3.38 -8.20 2.09
N SER A 173 -2.96 -9.19 2.87
CA SER A 173 -3.76 -10.38 3.16
C SER A 173 -5.03 -10.09 3.95
N ASP A 174 -5.10 -8.96 4.67
CA ASP A 174 -6.28 -8.59 5.45
C ASP A 174 -7.51 -8.31 4.54
N LEU A 175 -7.28 -8.11 3.23
CA LEU A 175 -8.32 -7.97 2.22
C LEU A 175 -8.89 -9.31 1.70
N GLU A 176 -8.44 -10.47 2.22
CA GLU A 176 -8.94 -11.79 1.78
C GLU A 176 -10.46 -11.90 1.87
N PHE A 177 -11.03 -11.58 3.04
CA PHE A 177 -12.47 -11.72 3.27
C PHE A 177 -13.32 -10.79 2.39
N PRO A 178 -13.08 -9.47 2.32
CA PRO A 178 -13.87 -8.59 1.45
C PRO A 178 -13.76 -8.98 -0.03
N LEU A 179 -12.59 -9.40 -0.51
CA LEU A 179 -12.45 -9.90 -1.87
C LEU A 179 -13.26 -11.19 -2.09
N LYS A 180 -13.24 -12.13 -1.14
CA LYS A 180 -14.03 -13.36 -1.22
C LYS A 180 -15.53 -13.06 -1.31
N GLU A 181 -16.03 -12.07 -0.57
CA GLU A 181 -17.44 -11.67 -0.64
C GLU A 181 -17.80 -10.94 -1.95
N ALA A 182 -16.90 -10.10 -2.47
CA ALA A 182 -17.11 -9.43 -3.76
C ALA A 182 -17.12 -10.43 -4.93
N ARG A 183 -16.23 -11.43 -4.90
CA ARG A 183 -16.13 -12.49 -5.93
C ARG A 183 -17.41 -13.31 -6.11
N LYS A 184 -18.25 -13.39 -5.08
CA LYS A 184 -19.57 -14.06 -5.16
C LYS A 184 -20.59 -13.27 -6.00
N ARG A 185 -20.31 -12.01 -6.34
CA ARG A 185 -21.28 -11.07 -6.93
C ARG A 185 -20.77 -10.47 -8.24
N VAL A 186 -19.49 -10.12 -8.31
CA VAL A 186 -18.88 -9.47 -9.47
C VAL A 186 -17.51 -10.06 -9.81
N PRO A 187 -17.05 -9.98 -11.08
CA PRO A 187 -15.67 -10.23 -11.43
C PRO A 187 -14.70 -9.33 -10.66
N VAL A 188 -13.52 -9.85 -10.33
CA VAL A 188 -12.56 -9.21 -9.42
C VAL A 188 -11.15 -9.34 -9.99
N GLY A 189 -10.50 -8.20 -10.22
CA GLY A 189 -9.08 -8.10 -10.51
C GLY A 189 -8.27 -7.76 -9.25
N VAL A 190 -7.12 -8.39 -9.06
CA VAL A 190 -6.16 -8.00 -8.01
C VAL A 190 -4.83 -7.61 -8.63
N ILE A 191 -4.45 -6.36 -8.47
CA ILE A 191 -3.16 -5.83 -8.90
C ILE A 191 -2.21 -5.82 -7.69
N ASN A 192 -1.20 -6.68 -7.71
CA ASN A 192 -0.16 -6.74 -6.70
C ASN A 192 0.95 -5.73 -7.04
N PRO A 193 1.11 -4.64 -6.26
CA PRO A 193 2.14 -3.65 -6.54
C PRO A 193 3.54 -4.06 -6.05
N THR A 194 3.65 -5.17 -5.33
CA THR A 194 4.88 -5.58 -4.63
C THR A 194 5.69 -6.59 -5.44
N LYS A 195 6.99 -6.73 -5.13
CA LYS A 195 7.86 -7.78 -5.68
C LYS A 195 7.58 -9.18 -5.11
N ARG A 196 6.86 -9.25 -4.00
CA ARG A 196 6.52 -10.54 -3.37
C ARG A 196 5.45 -11.22 -4.20
N TYR A 197 5.41 -12.54 -4.13
CA TYR A 197 4.29 -13.29 -4.69
C TYR A 197 2.96 -12.78 -4.14
N LEU A 198 1.92 -12.87 -4.96
CA LEU A 198 0.56 -12.56 -4.53
C LEU A 198 0.22 -13.39 -3.28
N ALA A 199 -0.22 -12.70 -2.23
CA ALA A 199 -0.58 -13.29 -0.97
C ALA A 199 -1.62 -14.40 -1.18
N GLY A 200 -1.43 -15.54 -0.49
CA GLY A 200 -2.22 -16.75 -0.73
C GLY A 200 -3.72 -16.52 -0.66
N GLY A 201 -4.20 -15.77 0.35
CA GLY A 201 -5.61 -15.43 0.52
C GLY A 201 -6.20 -14.53 -0.56
N LEU A 202 -5.36 -13.77 -1.27
CA LEU A 202 -5.80 -12.93 -2.38
C LEU A 202 -5.85 -13.68 -3.70
N ARG A 203 -5.25 -14.87 -3.80
CA ARG A 203 -5.37 -15.72 -4.99
C ARG A 203 -6.81 -16.21 -5.12
N SER A 204 -7.33 -16.23 -6.33
CA SER A 204 -8.61 -16.88 -6.63
C SER A 204 -8.47 -17.85 -7.78
N ASN A 205 -9.30 -18.89 -7.73
CA ASN A 205 -9.67 -19.64 -8.91
C ASN A 205 -10.57 -18.75 -9.80
N ALA A 206 -10.26 -18.66 -11.09
CA ALA A 206 -11.03 -17.87 -12.05
C ALA A 206 -12.50 -18.30 -12.18
N SER A 207 -12.87 -19.51 -11.71
CA SER A 207 -14.25 -20.01 -11.71
C SER A 207 -14.96 -19.93 -10.36
N PHE A 208 -14.31 -19.41 -9.30
CA PHE A 208 -14.98 -19.20 -8.01
C PHE A 208 -16.06 -18.10 -8.14
N GLY A 209 -17.17 -18.23 -7.41
CA GLY A 209 -18.22 -17.21 -7.42
C GLY A 209 -18.81 -16.99 -8.82
N VAL A 210 -18.88 -15.73 -9.27
CA VAL A 210 -19.35 -15.41 -10.64
C VAL A 210 -18.28 -15.64 -11.70
N GLY A 211 -17.04 -15.89 -11.29
CA GLY A 211 -15.90 -16.09 -12.18
C GLY A 211 -15.37 -14.82 -12.86
N GLY A 212 -14.46 -15.00 -13.82
CA GLY A 212 -13.80 -13.88 -14.50
C GLY A 212 -12.83 -13.11 -13.61
N HIS A 213 -12.34 -13.75 -12.54
CA HIS A 213 -11.34 -13.17 -11.66
C HIS A 213 -9.95 -13.30 -12.26
N TRP A 214 -9.12 -12.29 -12.07
CA TRP A 214 -7.75 -12.25 -12.56
C TRP A 214 -6.83 -11.59 -11.55
N SER A 215 -5.52 -11.77 -11.74
CA SER A 215 -4.52 -11.08 -10.93
C SER A 215 -3.31 -10.73 -11.77
N ALA A 216 -2.73 -9.57 -11.52
CA ALA A 216 -1.52 -9.10 -12.17
C ALA A 216 -0.51 -8.60 -11.15
N GLN A 217 0.77 -8.67 -11.49
CA GLN A 217 1.84 -8.09 -10.69
C GLN A 217 2.43 -6.90 -11.45
N LEU A 218 2.54 -5.75 -10.78
CA LEU A 218 3.17 -4.58 -11.38
C LEU A 218 4.67 -4.81 -11.56
N THR A 219 5.22 -4.14 -12.56
CA THR A 219 6.66 -4.07 -12.85
C THR A 219 7.17 -2.65 -12.67
N SER A 220 8.50 -2.46 -12.69
CA SER A 220 9.07 -1.10 -12.68
C SER A 220 8.70 -0.27 -13.91
N GLU A 221 8.30 -0.90 -15.01
CA GLU A 221 7.88 -0.19 -16.23
C GLU A 221 6.46 0.36 -16.09
N ASP A 222 5.52 -0.42 -15.53
CA ASP A 222 4.15 0.04 -15.28
C ASP A 222 4.15 1.31 -14.41
N PHE A 223 5.00 1.36 -13.36
CA PHE A 223 5.15 2.57 -12.53
C PHE A 223 5.69 3.77 -13.30
N LYS A 224 6.57 3.58 -14.29
CA LYS A 224 7.24 4.68 -15.02
C LYS A 224 6.42 5.19 -16.20
N LEU A 225 5.61 4.35 -16.81
CA LEU A 225 4.80 4.72 -17.96
C LEU A 225 3.51 5.43 -17.55
N SER A 226 2.94 5.10 -16.39
CA SER A 226 1.67 5.68 -15.92
C SER A 226 1.89 6.93 -15.07
N GLN A 227 2.54 7.97 -15.61
CA GLN A 227 2.72 9.24 -14.89
C GLN A 227 1.61 10.23 -15.23
N LEU A 228 1.21 11.04 -14.26
CA LEU A 228 0.35 12.19 -14.46
C LEU A 228 1.03 13.20 -15.43
N PRO A 229 0.25 14.00 -16.17
CA PRO A 229 0.78 15.17 -16.88
C PRO A 229 1.55 16.11 -15.92
N ASP A 230 2.51 16.86 -16.45
CA ASP A 230 3.27 17.84 -15.68
C ASP A 230 3.24 19.20 -16.40
N PRO A 231 2.47 20.18 -15.89
CA PRO A 231 1.66 20.16 -14.66
C PRO A 231 0.28 19.48 -14.83
N VAL A 232 -0.36 19.14 -13.70
CA VAL A 232 -1.82 18.91 -13.62
C VAL A 232 -2.46 20.19 -13.07
N ASP A 233 -3.22 20.91 -13.90
CA ASP A 233 -3.73 22.25 -13.59
C ASP A 233 -2.63 23.17 -13.03
N SER A 234 -2.78 23.62 -11.78
CA SER A 234 -1.81 24.47 -11.07
C SER A 234 -0.73 23.69 -10.31
N TYR A 235 -0.74 22.36 -10.33
CA TYR A 235 0.14 21.50 -9.55
C TYR A 235 1.26 20.95 -10.42
N ALA A 236 2.47 21.50 -10.25
CA ALA A 236 3.68 21.00 -10.89
C ALA A 236 4.24 19.78 -10.14
N LYS A 237 4.84 18.85 -10.87
CA LYS A 237 5.50 17.68 -10.28
C LYS A 237 6.63 18.12 -9.34
N PRO A 238 6.69 17.59 -8.10
CA PRO A 238 7.75 17.92 -7.16
C PRO A 238 9.15 17.59 -7.70
N ALA A 239 10.15 18.39 -7.32
CA ALA A 239 11.52 18.18 -7.75
C ALA A 239 12.04 16.79 -7.34
N GLY A 240 12.59 16.04 -8.30
CA GLY A 240 13.13 14.70 -8.09
C GLY A 240 12.11 13.57 -8.04
N TRP A 241 10.81 13.85 -8.23
CA TRP A 241 9.77 12.81 -8.32
C TRP A 241 9.75 12.07 -9.65
#